data_AF-A0A8S1FD76-F1
#
_entry.id   AF-A0A8S1FD76-F1
#
_cell.length_a   1.000
_cell.length_b   1.000
_cell.length_c   1.000
_cell.angle_alpha   90.00
_cell.angle_beta   90.00
_cell.angle_gamma   90.00
#
_symmetry.space_group_name_H-M   'P 1'
#
loop_
_entity.id
_entity.type
_entity.pdbx_description
1 polymer ?
#
loop_
_entity_poly.entity_id
_entity_poly.type
_entity_poly.pdbx_seq_one_letter_code
_entity_poly.pdbx_strand_id
1 'polypeptide(L)'
;MDDESSNEPSTSNAPPAKSFRTKTIPYSRKMIPVIRPKVAEKTKAGPIPTPLIALLDRTQSANQKKKTYFPDMKTILEEFGLTDNPIAFKSSLFTEKLEMIQKLRGENEFLRDEICKKNDNCRKTTLLITNLRNNTIESSNQCQFLHSTISGLETEIEEIKRSIGE
;
A
#
# COMPACT_ATOMS: atom_id res chain seq x y z
N MET A 1 24.44 -49.32 -40.79
CA MET A 1 25.17 -48.04 -40.84
C MET A 1 24.72 -47.30 -39.61
N ASP A 2 25.65 -47.24 -38.68
CA ASP A 2 25.50 -46.85 -37.29
C ASP A 2 25.63 -45.33 -37.11
N ASP A 3 24.97 -44.83 -36.07
CA ASP A 3 25.25 -43.71 -35.18
C ASP A 3 26.21 -42.56 -35.62
N GLU A 4 25.67 -41.34 -35.66
CA GLU A 4 26.38 -40.06 -35.54
C GLU A 4 25.61 -39.21 -34.50
N SER A 5 26.06 -39.12 -33.24
CA SER A 5 27.11 -38.25 -32.68
C SER A 5 26.84 -36.73 -32.80
N SER A 6 26.36 -36.18 -31.69
CA SER A 6 26.66 -34.88 -31.06
C SER A 6 27.28 -33.75 -31.89
N ASN A 7 26.60 -32.60 -31.92
CA ASN A 7 27.24 -31.29 -32.12
C ASN A 7 26.53 -30.19 -31.30
N GLU A 8 27.25 -29.62 -30.34
CA GLU A 8 26.93 -28.36 -29.66
C GLU A 8 27.18 -27.15 -30.59
N PRO A 9 26.42 -26.05 -30.49
CA PRO A 9 26.78 -24.82 -31.17
C PRO A 9 27.57 -23.86 -30.26
N SER A 10 28.83 -23.68 -30.66
CA SER A 10 29.63 -22.46 -30.74
C SER A 10 29.30 -21.24 -29.86
N THR A 11 30.29 -20.89 -29.03
CA THR A 11 30.45 -19.60 -28.34
C THR A 11 30.65 -18.45 -29.33
N SER A 12 29.71 -17.50 -29.36
CA SER A 12 29.76 -16.29 -30.18
C SER A 12 30.26 -15.07 -29.38
N ASN A 13 31.48 -14.65 -29.68
CA ASN A 13 32.02 -13.29 -29.77
C ASN A 13 31.34 -12.15 -28.96
N ALA A 14 32.02 -11.70 -27.90
CA ALA A 14 31.85 -10.35 -27.32
C ALA A 14 33.17 -9.55 -27.46
N PRO A 15 33.16 -8.25 -27.81
CA PRO A 15 34.37 -7.47 -28.03
C PRO A 15 35.02 -6.98 -26.71
N PRO A 16 36.34 -6.68 -26.70
CA PRO A 16 37.06 -6.32 -25.48
C PRO A 16 36.80 -4.86 -25.07
N ALA A 17 36.46 -4.66 -23.80
CA ALA A 17 36.24 -3.34 -23.20
C ALA A 17 37.56 -2.55 -23.12
N LYS A 18 37.53 -1.30 -23.60
CA LYS A 18 38.65 -0.35 -23.55
C LYS A 18 38.89 0.11 -22.10
N SER A 19 40.15 -0.01 -21.67
CA SER A 19 40.70 0.48 -20.41
C SER A 19 40.57 2.01 -20.28
N PHE A 20 39.78 2.47 -19.31
CA PHE A 20 39.78 3.86 -18.87
C PHE A 20 40.65 4.00 -17.61
N ARG A 21 41.80 4.66 -17.81
CA ARG A 21 42.78 5.06 -16.79
C ARG A 21 42.16 6.11 -15.88
N THR A 22 41.74 5.74 -14.68
CA THR A 22 41.27 6.68 -13.64
C THR A 22 42.45 7.45 -13.07
N LYS A 23 42.46 8.77 -13.23
CA LYS A 23 43.41 9.68 -12.58
C LYS A 23 42.98 9.88 -11.13
N THR A 24 43.87 9.54 -10.20
CA THR A 24 43.75 9.77 -8.76
C THR A 24 43.68 11.27 -8.47
N ILE A 25 42.57 11.73 -7.88
CA ILE A 25 42.42 13.10 -7.37
C ILE A 25 42.84 13.08 -5.89
N PRO A 26 43.78 13.94 -5.44
CA PRO A 26 44.17 13.98 -4.03
C PRO A 26 43.08 14.62 -3.18
N TYR A 27 42.70 13.91 -2.11
CA TYR A 27 41.80 14.39 -1.05
C TYR A 27 42.44 15.60 -0.34
N SER A 28 41.89 16.79 -0.51
CA SER A 28 42.11 17.90 0.44
C SER A 28 41.01 17.85 1.51
N ARG A 29 41.35 17.41 2.72
CA ARG A 29 40.47 17.50 3.89
C ARG A 29 40.34 18.98 4.29
N LYS A 30 39.28 19.66 3.85
CA LYS A 30 38.85 20.90 4.50
C LYS A 30 38.19 20.53 5.83
N MET A 31 38.89 20.78 6.93
CA MET A 31 38.38 20.61 8.29
C MET A 31 37.27 21.64 8.54
N ILE A 32 36.03 21.19 8.72
CA ILE A 32 34.90 22.04 9.11
C ILE A 32 35.02 22.25 10.64
N PRO A 33 35.06 23.50 11.15
CA PRO A 33 35.08 23.74 12.58
C PRO A 33 33.76 23.30 13.21
N VAL A 34 33.84 22.41 14.20
CA VAL A 34 32.69 21.97 15.00
C VAL A 34 32.30 23.11 15.95
N ILE A 35 31.29 23.89 15.57
CA ILE A 35 30.67 24.88 16.45
C ILE A 35 29.86 24.11 17.51
N ARG A 36 30.29 24.16 18.77
CA ARG A 36 29.50 23.63 19.89
C ARG A 36 28.40 24.63 20.23
N PRO A 37 27.12 24.23 20.28
CA PRO A 37 26.06 25.11 20.75
C PRO A 37 26.30 25.50 22.21
N LYS A 38 26.28 26.80 22.50
CA LYS A 38 26.20 27.31 23.88
C LYS A 38 24.84 26.91 24.46
N VAL A 39 24.85 26.17 25.56
CA VAL A 39 23.65 25.84 26.33
C VAL A 39 23.16 27.13 27.00
N ALA A 40 22.02 27.64 26.55
CA ALA A 40 21.26 28.64 27.30
C ALA A 40 20.39 27.90 28.33
N GLU A 41 20.55 28.24 29.60
CA GLU A 41 19.76 27.69 30.69
C GLU A 41 18.30 28.20 30.66
N LYS A 42 17.39 27.26 30.90
CA LYS A 42 16.01 27.39 31.40
C LYS A 42 15.02 28.17 30.53
N THR A 43 14.07 27.44 29.92
CA THR A 43 12.61 27.61 30.18
C THR A 43 11.75 26.59 29.42
N LYS A 44 10.77 26.04 30.16
CA LYS A 44 9.56 25.29 29.75
C LYS A 44 9.77 23.93 29.06
N ALA A 45 9.60 22.88 29.86
CA ALA A 45 9.49 21.49 29.41
C ALA A 45 8.40 21.34 28.33
N GLY A 46 8.84 21.12 27.09
CA GLY A 46 8.00 20.53 26.04
C GLY A 46 7.80 19.03 26.29
N PRO A 47 6.84 18.38 25.60
CA PRO A 47 6.48 17.00 25.87
C PRO A 47 7.70 16.09 25.64
N ILE A 48 8.06 15.32 26.67
CA ILE A 48 9.06 14.26 26.58
C ILE A 48 8.62 13.31 25.44
N PRO A 49 9.50 12.96 24.48
CA PRO A 49 9.16 11.96 23.48
C PRO A 49 8.92 10.62 24.20
N THR A 50 7.65 10.21 24.26
CA THR A 50 7.25 8.91 24.79
C THR A 50 8.03 7.82 24.06
N PRO A 51 8.62 6.84 24.77
CA PRO A 51 9.29 5.71 24.13
C PRO A 51 8.32 4.98 23.21
N LEU A 52 8.83 4.38 22.12
CA LEU A 52 8.03 3.62 21.13
C LEU A 52 7.11 2.56 21.77
N ILE A 53 7.46 2.07 22.96
CA ILE A 53 6.64 1.14 23.74
C ILE A 53 5.32 1.79 24.20
N ALA A 54 5.33 3.08 24.56
CA ALA A 54 4.11 3.83 24.89
C ALA A 54 3.29 4.24 23.65
N LEU A 55 3.80 4.02 22.43
CA LEU A 55 3.05 4.16 21.19
C LEU A 55 2.21 2.91 20.86
N LEU A 56 2.51 1.75 21.48
CA LEU A 56 1.73 0.52 21.30
C LEU A 56 0.35 0.59 22.01
N ASP A 57 0.20 1.46 23.02
CA ASP A 57 -1.08 1.74 23.68
C ASP A 57 -1.96 2.78 22.94
N ARG A 58 -1.49 3.35 21.82
CA ARG A 58 -2.23 4.39 21.06
C ARG A 58 -3.26 3.85 20.07
N THR A 59 -3.67 2.58 20.13
CA THR A 59 -4.88 2.13 19.41
C THR A 59 -6.18 2.58 20.08
N GLN A 60 -6.12 3.26 21.22
CA GLN A 60 -7.29 3.86 21.85
C GLN A 60 -7.40 5.36 21.53
N SER A 61 -7.63 5.68 20.26
CA SER A 61 -8.01 7.03 19.85
C SER A 61 -9.34 7.46 20.49
N ALA A 62 -9.37 8.74 20.85
CA ALA A 62 -10.50 9.43 21.42
C ALA A 62 -11.70 9.47 20.46
N ASN A 63 -12.92 9.37 21.03
CA ASN A 63 -14.20 9.77 20.42
C ASN A 63 -14.66 9.02 19.16
N GLN A 64 -14.64 7.70 19.18
CA GLN A 64 -15.71 6.92 18.56
C GLN A 64 -16.29 6.02 19.64
N LYS A 65 -17.63 5.82 19.67
CA LYS A 65 -18.24 4.77 20.49
C LYS A 65 -17.52 3.47 20.12
N LYS A 66 -16.53 3.07 20.90
CA LYS A 66 -15.71 1.90 20.62
C LYS A 66 -16.70 0.74 20.64
N LYS A 67 -17.02 0.19 19.47
CA LYS A 67 -17.56 -1.16 19.42
C LYS A 67 -16.53 -2.00 20.16
N THR A 68 -16.88 -2.42 21.36
CA THR A 68 -16.05 -3.34 22.12
C THR A 68 -16.17 -4.67 21.39
N TYR A 69 -15.13 -5.01 20.64
CA TYR A 69 -15.07 -6.27 19.89
C TYR A 69 -15.02 -7.48 20.81
N PHE A 70 -14.67 -7.29 22.09
CA PHE A 70 -14.68 -8.37 23.05
C PHE A 70 -16.13 -8.61 23.53
N PRO A 71 -16.71 -9.80 23.28
CA PRO A 71 -17.99 -10.16 23.86
C PRO A 71 -17.90 -10.18 25.38
N ASP A 72 -18.98 -9.86 26.08
CA ASP A 72 -19.00 -9.88 27.54
C ASP A 72 -18.66 -11.30 28.06
N MET A 73 -17.81 -11.40 29.09
CA MET A 73 -17.47 -12.68 29.73
C MET A 73 -18.74 -13.38 30.22
N LYS A 74 -19.75 -12.61 30.63
CA LYS A 74 -21.06 -13.15 31.02
C LYS A 74 -21.72 -13.93 29.87
N THR A 75 -21.68 -13.41 28.65
CA THR A 75 -22.24 -14.07 27.47
C THR A 75 -21.49 -15.37 27.15
N ILE A 76 -20.16 -15.34 27.26
CA ILE A 76 -19.34 -16.54 27.06
C ILE A 76 -19.70 -17.60 28.12
N LEU A 77 -19.79 -17.21 29.40
CA LEU A 77 -20.15 -18.13 30.48
C LEU A 77 -21.55 -18.73 30.31
N GLU A 78 -22.53 -17.94 29.84
CA GLU A 78 -23.90 -18.38 29.55
C GLU A 78 -23.94 -19.40 28.40
N GLU A 79 -23.20 -19.16 27.31
CA GLU A 79 -23.11 -20.11 26.19
C GLU A 79 -22.55 -21.48 26.60
N PHE A 80 -21.64 -21.50 27.58
CA PHE A 80 -21.07 -22.74 28.11
C PHE A 80 -21.87 -23.33 29.29
N GLY A 81 -23.01 -22.72 29.67
CA GLY A 81 -23.88 -23.20 30.76
C GLY A 81 -23.25 -23.07 32.16
N LEU A 82 -22.38 -22.08 32.36
CA LEU A 82 -21.56 -21.91 33.57
C LEU A 82 -22.12 -20.88 34.57
N THR A 83 -23.38 -20.46 34.41
CA THR A 83 -23.98 -19.36 35.17
C THR A 83 -24.33 -19.71 36.61
N ASP A 84 -24.50 -21.00 36.92
CA ASP A 84 -25.19 -21.42 38.15
C ASP A 84 -24.23 -21.85 39.28
N ASN A 85 -22.91 -21.90 39.06
CA ASN A 85 -21.92 -22.20 40.11
C ASN A 85 -20.50 -21.70 39.78
N PRO A 86 -20.11 -20.48 40.18
CA PRO A 86 -18.77 -19.94 39.93
C PRO A 86 -17.67 -20.56 40.80
N ILE A 87 -18.01 -21.39 41.79
CA ILE A 87 -17.08 -21.91 42.79
C ILE A 87 -16.42 -23.24 42.36
N ALA A 88 -17.05 -24.02 41.48
CA ALA A 88 -16.53 -25.32 41.05
C ALA A 88 -15.42 -25.25 39.99
N PHE A 89 -15.23 -24.11 39.34
CA PHE A 89 -14.34 -23.94 38.19
C PHE A 89 -13.24 -22.89 38.40
N LYS A 90 -12.82 -22.65 39.64
CA LYS A 90 -11.65 -21.79 40.00
C LYS A 90 -10.30 -22.43 39.66
N SER A 91 -10.24 -23.26 38.62
CA SER A 91 -8.99 -23.64 38.00
C SER A 91 -8.47 -22.42 37.25
N SER A 92 -7.27 -21.94 37.59
CA SER A 92 -6.62 -20.83 36.88
C SER A 92 -6.57 -21.09 35.37
N LEU A 93 -6.33 -22.34 34.97
CA LEU A 93 -6.33 -22.78 33.58
C LEU A 93 -7.69 -22.56 32.92
N PHE A 94 -8.79 -22.80 33.62
CA PHE A 94 -10.13 -22.62 33.04
C PHE A 94 -10.46 -21.15 32.79
N THR A 95 -10.11 -20.28 33.75
CA THR A 95 -10.30 -18.82 33.60
C THR A 95 -9.43 -18.28 32.46
N GLU A 96 -8.18 -18.72 32.38
CA GLU A 96 -7.27 -18.36 31.28
C GLU A 96 -7.82 -18.79 29.91
N LYS A 97 -8.44 -19.98 29.81
CA LYS A 97 -9.09 -20.42 28.56
C LYS A 97 -10.29 -19.56 28.21
N LEU A 98 -11.12 -19.16 29.16
CA LEU A 98 -12.27 -18.30 28.89
C LEU A 98 -11.84 -16.90 28.44
N GLU A 99 -10.81 -16.32 29.07
CA GLU A 99 -10.22 -15.05 28.63
C GLU A 99 -9.61 -15.16 27.23
N MET A 100 -8.95 -16.28 26.91
CA MET A 100 -8.42 -16.52 25.57
C MET A 100 -9.55 -16.65 24.53
N ILE A 101 -10.66 -17.31 24.87
CA ILE A 101 -11.84 -17.38 24.01
C ILE A 101 -12.42 -15.99 23.77
N GLN A 102 -12.54 -15.17 24.82
CA GLN A 102 -13.00 -13.79 24.69
C GLN A 102 -12.12 -13.00 23.72
N LYS A 103 -10.79 -13.10 23.88
CA LYS A 103 -9.82 -12.42 23.03
C LYS A 103 -9.95 -12.85 21.57
N LEU A 104 -9.94 -14.16 21.31
CA LEU A 104 -10.05 -14.71 19.95
C LEU A 104 -11.37 -14.32 19.28
N ARG A 105 -12.48 -14.28 20.02
CA ARG A 105 -13.77 -13.82 19.48
C ARG A 105 -13.70 -12.36 19.05
N GLY A 106 -13.11 -11.50 19.88
CA GLY A 106 -12.96 -10.09 19.51
C GLY A 106 -12.01 -9.84 18.36
N GLU A 107 -10.90 -10.58 18.29
CA GLU A 107 -10.04 -10.56 17.11
C GLU A 107 -10.78 -11.03 15.86
N ASN A 108 -11.61 -12.08 15.94
CA ASN A 108 -12.38 -12.57 14.82
C ASN A 108 -13.39 -11.52 14.31
N GLU A 109 -14.11 -10.87 15.23
CA GLU A 109 -15.07 -9.81 14.89
C GLU A 109 -14.36 -8.61 14.25
N PHE A 110 -13.25 -8.17 14.83
CA PHE A 110 -12.42 -7.09 14.27
C PHE A 110 -11.94 -7.43 12.86
N LEU A 111 -11.42 -8.64 12.66
CA LEU A 111 -10.95 -9.08 11.34
C LEU A 111 -12.08 -9.16 10.31
N ARG A 112 -13.28 -9.61 10.70
CA ARG A 112 -14.46 -9.60 9.82
C ARG A 112 -14.86 -8.19 9.41
N ASP A 113 -14.87 -7.25 10.34
CA ASP A 113 -15.14 -5.83 10.07
C ASP A 113 -14.10 -5.25 9.09
N GLU A 114 -12.81 -5.54 9.30
CA GLU A 114 -11.74 -5.08 8.42
C GLU A 114 -11.83 -5.70 7.02
N ILE A 115 -12.16 -6.99 6.91
CA ILE A 115 -12.42 -7.66 5.62
C ILE A 115 -13.61 -6.99 4.91
N CYS A 116 -14.69 -6.70 5.63
CA CYS A 116 -15.86 -6.03 5.08
C CYS A 116 -15.51 -4.65 4.51
N LYS A 117 -14.79 -3.81 5.29
CA LYS A 117 -14.31 -2.50 4.84
C LYS A 117 -13.40 -2.60 3.61
N LYS A 118 -12.46 -3.56 3.61
CA LYS A 118 -11.57 -3.78 2.46
C LYS A 118 -12.34 -4.21 1.21
N ASN A 119 -13.31 -5.09 1.35
CA ASN A 119 -14.17 -5.52 0.24
C ASN A 119 -14.99 -4.36 -0.33
N ASP A 120 -15.56 -3.51 0.53
CA ASP A 120 -16.28 -2.32 0.09
C ASP A 120 -15.38 -1.34 -0.65
N ASN A 121 -14.16 -1.12 -0.16
CA ASN A 121 -13.18 -0.28 -0.84
C ASN A 121 -12.77 -0.88 -2.20
N CYS A 122 -12.57 -2.20 -2.27
CA CYS A 122 -12.31 -2.89 -3.53
C CYS A 122 -13.45 -2.67 -4.53
N ARG A 123 -14.71 -2.86 -4.09
CA ARG A 123 -15.89 -2.63 -4.93
C ARG A 123 -15.98 -1.20 -5.47
N LYS A 124 -15.72 -0.19 -4.62
CA LYS A 124 -15.69 1.23 -5.03
C LYS A 124 -14.61 1.48 -6.07
N THR A 125 -13.41 0.94 -5.86
CA THR A 125 -12.29 1.08 -6.80
C THR A 125 -12.58 0.41 -8.13
N THR A 126 -13.17 -0.78 -8.13
CA THR A 126 -13.60 -1.46 -9.36
C THR A 126 -14.62 -0.62 -10.13
N LEU A 127 -15.61 -0.04 -9.44
CA LEU A 127 -16.58 0.85 -10.08
C LEU A 127 -15.91 2.08 -10.70
N LEU A 128 -14.97 2.70 -9.98
CA LEU A 128 -14.20 3.85 -10.50
C LEU A 128 -13.41 3.47 -11.75
N ILE A 129 -12.74 2.31 -11.76
CA ILE A 129 -12.00 1.82 -12.92
C ILE A 129 -12.94 1.63 -14.12
N THR A 130 -14.11 1.03 -13.92
CA THR A 130 -15.10 0.85 -14.99
C THR A 130 -15.56 2.19 -15.56
N ASN A 131 -15.86 3.16 -14.70
CA ASN A 131 -16.26 4.50 -15.15
C ASN A 131 -15.15 5.20 -15.93
N LEU A 132 -13.90 5.13 -15.45
CA LEU A 132 -12.75 5.70 -16.15
C LEU A 132 -12.55 5.04 -17.52
N ARG A 133 -12.68 3.72 -17.61
CA ARG A 133 -12.60 3.00 -18.90
C ARG A 133 -13.66 3.47 -19.88
N ASN A 134 -14.90 3.61 -19.43
CA ASN A 134 -16.00 4.09 -20.27
C ASN A 134 -15.75 5.52 -20.75
N ASN A 135 -15.33 6.42 -19.86
CA ASN A 135 -15.00 7.80 -20.22
C ASN A 135 -13.84 7.88 -21.22
N THR A 136 -12.81 7.03 -21.06
CA THR A 136 -11.69 6.96 -22.00
C THR A 136 -12.15 6.48 -23.38
N ILE A 137 -13.04 5.48 -23.44
CA ILE A 137 -13.61 5.01 -24.72
C ILE A 137 -14.41 6.13 -25.38
N GLU A 138 -15.26 6.83 -24.63
CA GLU A 138 -16.05 7.95 -25.14
C GLU A 138 -15.15 9.07 -25.68
N SER A 139 -14.13 9.47 -24.92
CA SER A 139 -13.17 10.48 -25.35
C SER A 139 -12.38 10.04 -26.58
N SER A 140 -11.98 8.76 -26.66
CA SER A 140 -11.34 8.21 -27.85
C SER A 140 -12.23 8.31 -29.09
N ASN A 141 -13.52 7.99 -28.94
CA ASN A 141 -14.48 8.10 -30.04
C ASN A 141 -14.68 9.55 -30.48
N GLN A 142 -14.74 10.50 -29.53
CA GLN A 142 -14.80 11.93 -29.85
C GLN A 142 -13.56 12.40 -30.61
N CYS A 143 -12.37 11.96 -30.22
CA CYS A 143 -11.13 12.27 -30.95
C CYS A 143 -11.17 11.73 -32.39
N GLN A 144 -11.63 10.50 -32.59
CA GLN A 144 -11.77 9.91 -33.93
C GLN A 144 -12.78 10.67 -34.80
N PHE A 145 -13.89 11.11 -34.20
CA PHE A 145 -14.89 11.92 -34.88
C PHE A 145 -14.30 13.26 -35.32
N LEU A 146 -13.66 13.99 -34.40
CA LEU A 146 -13.02 15.27 -34.70
C LEU A 146 -11.93 15.14 -35.77
N HIS A 147 -11.12 14.07 -35.71
CA HIS A 147 -10.11 13.79 -36.73
C HIS A 147 -10.74 13.59 -38.11
N SER A 148 -11.85 12.83 -38.19
CA SER A 148 -12.60 12.64 -39.44
C SER A 148 -13.17 13.95 -39.96
N THR A 149 -13.72 14.79 -39.08
CA THR A 149 -14.24 16.12 -39.45
C THR A 149 -13.14 17.03 -39.99
N ILE A 150 -11.98 17.09 -39.32
CA ILE A 150 -10.84 17.88 -39.79
C ILE A 150 -10.39 17.41 -41.16
N SER A 151 -10.22 16.10 -41.35
CA SER A 151 -9.81 15.55 -42.64
C SER A 151 -10.81 15.88 -43.76
N GLY A 152 -12.12 15.83 -43.47
CA GLY A 152 -13.16 16.26 -44.41
C GLY A 152 -13.04 17.74 -44.78
N LEU A 153 -12.87 18.62 -43.79
CA LEU A 153 -12.69 20.06 -44.03
C LEU A 153 -11.40 20.35 -44.82
N GLU A 154 -10.30 19.64 -44.54
CA GLU A 154 -9.07 19.76 -45.31
C GLU A 154 -9.29 19.38 -46.77
N THR A 155 -10.05 18.30 -47.04
CA THR A 155 -10.39 17.92 -48.42
C THR A 155 -11.27 18.96 -49.12
N GLU A 156 -12.27 19.51 -48.43
CA GLU A 156 -13.13 20.58 -48.99
C GLU A 156 -12.32 21.85 -49.30
N ILE A 157 -11.38 22.22 -48.42
CA ILE A 157 -10.48 23.36 -48.64
C ILE A 157 -9.62 23.14 -49.89
N GLU A 158 -9.04 21.95 -50.07
CA GLU A 158 -8.22 21.64 -51.24
C GLU A 158 -9.04 21.62 -52.54
N GLU A 159 -10.29 21.15 -52.49
CA GLU A 159 -11.21 21.25 -53.63
C GLU A 159 -11.54 22.71 -53.98
N ILE A 160 -11.80 23.55 -52.98
CA ILE A 160 -12.06 24.98 -53.18
C ILE A 160 -10.85 25.67 -53.79
N LYS A 161 -9.64 25.46 -53.25
CA LYS A 161 -8.39 26.02 -53.81
C LYS A 161 -8.22 25.67 -55.28
N ARG A 162 -8.41 24.39 -55.63
CA ARG A 162 -8.37 23.92 -57.02
C ARG A 162 -9.41 24.61 -57.90
N SER A 163 -10.61 24.88 -57.37
CA SER A 163 -11.69 25.54 -58.13
C SER A 163 -11.42 27.01 -58.43
N ILE A 164 -10.67 27.71 -57.56
CA ILE A 164 -10.32 29.13 -57.72
C ILE A 164 -8.97 29.34 -58.44
N GLY A 165 -8.28 28.26 -58.79
CA GLY A 165 -7.03 28.30 -59.56
C GLY A 165 -5.79 28.65 -58.71
N GLU A 166 -5.86 28.42 -57.40
CA GLU A 166 -4.69 28.43 -56.49
C GLU A 166 -3.96 27.08 -56.47
#